data_AF-A0A847CPD9-F1
#
_entry.id   AF-A0A847CPD9-F1
#
_cell.length_a   1.000
_cell.length_b   1.000
_cell.length_c   1.000
_cell.angle_alpha   90.00
_cell.angle_beta   90.00
_cell.angle_gamma   90.00
#
_symmetry.space_group_name_H-M   'P 1'
#
loop_
_entity.id
_entity.type
_entity.pdbx_description
1 polymer ?
#
loop_
_entity_poly.entity_id
_entity_poly.type
_entity_poly.pdbx_seq_one_letter_code
_entity_poly.pdbx_strand_id
1 'polypeptide(L)'
;MISRSTQTTLFALIWAVGATIAVTLVVLGAPESLPEGIPDPGPVVAWGIPVFRVLSQLAAMACVGFLMVAVFLLPNGASLEGLSVQAVRLAAVSAFVWFVSALGFFVATVSDINGKPLWGVSAGQLWYFVQEFSNGRAALVQLTLVLIVMVWARWSLNPKHVALMFGLSVGAVAPIALTGHSASAGPHML
;
A
#
# COMPACT_ATOMS: atom_id res chain seq x y z
N MET A 1 -8.81 -17.43 -23.96
CA MET A 1 -9.25 -18.57 -23.11
C MET A 1 -8.28 -18.70 -21.96
N ILE A 2 -8.72 -18.39 -20.74
CA ILE A 2 -7.88 -18.51 -19.53
C ILE A 2 -7.76 -20.00 -19.20
N SER A 3 -6.54 -20.51 -18.97
CA SER A 3 -6.36 -21.93 -18.67
C SER A 3 -6.92 -22.26 -17.27
N ARG A 4 -7.34 -23.51 -17.06
CA ARG A 4 -7.87 -23.97 -15.77
C ARG A 4 -6.89 -23.74 -14.60
N SER A 5 -5.58 -23.81 -14.84
CA SER A 5 -4.56 -23.52 -13.83
C SER A 5 -4.49 -22.04 -13.48
N THR A 6 -4.68 -21.13 -14.45
CA THR A 6 -4.74 -19.69 -14.18
C THR A 6 -5.99 -19.32 -13.37
N GLN A 7 -7.13 -19.97 -13.64
CA GLN A 7 -8.35 -19.76 -12.85
C GLN A 7 -8.18 -20.20 -11.40
N THR A 8 -7.59 -21.38 -11.14
CA THR A 8 -7.38 -21.86 -9.76
C THR A 8 -6.40 -20.99 -8.99
N THR A 9 -5.33 -20.49 -9.63
CA THR A 9 -4.41 -19.54 -9.00
C THR A 9 -5.10 -18.23 -8.65
N LEU A 10 -5.94 -17.68 -9.55
CA LEU A 10 -6.70 -16.46 -9.28
C LEU A 10 -7.68 -16.65 -8.12
N PHE A 11 -8.43 -17.76 -8.10
CA PHE A 11 -9.33 -18.08 -7.00
C PHE A 11 -8.60 -18.23 -5.66
N ALA A 12 -7.46 -18.91 -5.65
CA ALA A 12 -6.64 -19.06 -4.45
C ALA A 12 -6.11 -17.72 -3.95
N LEU A 13 -5.70 -16.83 -4.85
CA LEU A 13 -5.18 -15.51 -4.51
C LEU A 13 -6.29 -14.59 -3.98
N ILE A 14 -7.47 -14.61 -4.60
CA ILE A 14 -8.67 -13.91 -4.11
C ILE A 14 -9.06 -14.42 -2.72
N TRP A 15 -9.09 -15.74 -2.52
CA TRP A 15 -9.39 -16.34 -1.23
C TRP A 15 -8.35 -16.00 -0.16
N ALA A 16 -7.06 -16.04 -0.50
CA ALA A 16 -5.99 -15.68 0.43
C ALA A 16 -6.10 -14.22 0.86
N VAL A 17 -6.29 -13.29 -0.09
CA VAL A 17 -6.51 -11.86 0.20
C VAL A 17 -7.77 -11.67 1.04
N GLY A 18 -8.88 -12.31 0.67
CA GLY A 18 -10.14 -12.25 1.41
C GLY A 18 -10.01 -12.79 2.84
N ALA A 19 -9.29 -13.90 3.01
CA ALA A 19 -9.03 -14.50 4.33
C ALA A 19 -8.11 -13.62 5.17
N THR A 20 -7.04 -13.04 4.60
CA THR A 20 -6.18 -12.09 5.32
C THR A 20 -6.96 -10.86 5.75
N ILE A 21 -7.84 -10.32 4.90
CA ILE A 21 -8.71 -9.21 5.27
C ILE A 21 -9.64 -9.63 6.41
N ALA A 22 -10.36 -10.75 6.27
CA ALA A 22 -11.28 -11.24 7.29
C ALA A 22 -10.60 -11.48 8.64
N VAL A 23 -9.45 -12.17 8.66
CA VAL A 23 -8.66 -12.38 9.89
C VAL A 23 -8.20 -11.06 10.47
N THR A 24 -7.73 -10.12 9.65
CA THR A 24 -7.27 -8.82 10.14
C THR A 24 -8.42 -8.02 10.76
N LEU A 25 -9.62 -8.06 10.15
CA LEU A 25 -10.81 -7.42 10.69
C LEU A 25 -11.28 -8.06 12.00
N VAL A 26 -11.14 -9.38 12.14
CA VAL A 26 -11.44 -10.11 13.39
C VAL A 26 -10.42 -9.79 14.48
N VAL A 27 -9.13 -9.68 14.14
CA VAL A 27 -8.03 -9.45 15.09
C VAL A 27 -7.95 -7.99 15.55
N LEU A 28 -8.17 -7.02 14.64
CA LEU A 28 -8.14 -5.59 14.97
C LEU A 28 -9.42 -5.11 15.68
N GLY A 29 -10.51 -5.88 15.62
CA GLY A 29 -11.79 -5.52 16.23
C GLY A 29 -12.56 -4.47 15.42
N ALA A 30 -13.82 -4.26 15.81
CA ALA A 30 -14.62 -3.15 15.27
C ALA A 30 -13.95 -1.80 15.64
N PRO A 31 -14.11 -0.75 14.81
CA PRO A 31 -13.65 0.58 15.16
C PRO A 31 -14.13 0.98 16.56
N GLU A 32 -13.24 1.53 17.39
CA GLU A 32 -13.61 2.00 18.74
C GLU A 32 -14.79 2.98 18.66
N SER A 33 -15.74 2.84 19.58
CA SER A 33 -16.85 3.78 19.70
C SER A 33 -16.30 5.16 19.99
N LEU A 34 -16.64 6.14 19.14
CA LEU A 34 -16.21 7.53 19.29
C LEU A 34 -16.57 8.05 20.70
N PRO A 35 -15.64 8.74 21.38
CA PRO A 35 -15.95 9.48 22.59
C PRO A 35 -17.09 10.47 22.35
N GLU A 36 -18.04 10.54 23.29
CA GLU A 36 -19.19 11.44 23.17
C GLU A 36 -18.73 12.90 22.96
N GLY A 37 -19.19 13.53 21.86
CA GLY A 37 -18.91 14.93 21.53
C GLY A 37 -17.95 15.18 20.36
N ILE A 38 -17.34 14.16 19.76
CA ILE A 38 -16.50 14.30 18.56
C ILE A 38 -17.35 14.08 17.29
N PRO A 39 -17.21 14.91 16.24
CA PRO A 39 -17.88 14.68 14.95
C PRO A 39 -17.50 13.31 14.36
N ASP A 40 -18.51 12.49 14.05
CA ASP A 40 -18.31 11.16 13.48
C ASP A 40 -17.98 11.25 11.98
N PRO A 41 -16.77 10.81 11.54
CA PRO A 41 -16.41 10.74 10.13
C PRO A 41 -17.23 9.72 9.33
N GLY A 42 -17.94 8.84 10.03
CA GLY A 42 -18.88 7.86 9.50
C GLY A 42 -18.29 6.46 9.30
N PRO A 43 -19.15 5.44 9.15
CA PRO A 43 -18.72 4.04 9.08
C PRO A 43 -17.81 3.72 7.90
N VAL A 44 -17.92 4.49 6.81
CA VAL A 44 -17.08 4.30 5.61
C VAL A 44 -15.61 4.61 5.90
N VAL A 45 -15.33 5.67 6.68
CA VAL A 45 -13.96 6.02 7.07
C VAL A 45 -13.43 4.98 8.05
N ALA A 46 -14.24 4.63 9.05
CA ALA A 46 -13.89 3.69 10.10
C ALA A 46 -13.51 2.30 9.56
N TRP A 47 -14.28 1.76 8.60
CA TRP A 47 -13.95 0.49 7.93
C TRP A 47 -12.94 0.67 6.78
N GLY A 48 -12.87 1.84 6.17
CA GLY A 48 -11.94 2.14 5.08
C GLY A 48 -10.49 2.06 5.53
N ILE A 49 -10.16 2.58 6.72
CA ILE A 49 -8.81 2.56 7.28
C ILE A 49 -8.19 1.15 7.32
N PRO A 50 -8.78 0.15 8.02
CA PRO A 50 -8.18 -1.18 8.09
C PRO A 50 -8.14 -1.87 6.72
N VAL A 51 -9.17 -1.68 5.88
CA VAL A 51 -9.22 -2.28 4.53
C VAL A 51 -8.11 -1.74 3.65
N PHE A 52 -7.96 -0.41 3.54
CA PHE A 52 -6.91 0.20 2.73
C PHE A 52 -5.51 -0.15 3.24
N ARG A 53 -5.33 -0.24 4.57
CA ARG A 53 -4.07 -0.64 5.18
C ARG A 53 -3.65 -2.04 4.75
N VAL A 54 -4.54 -3.02 4.87
CA VAL A 54 -4.25 -4.41 4.50
C VAL A 54 -4.01 -4.54 3.01
N LEU A 55 -4.85 -3.89 2.18
CA LEU A 55 -4.66 -3.88 0.73
C LEU A 55 -3.31 -3.29 0.33
N SER A 56 -2.91 -2.19 0.98
CA SER A 56 -1.60 -1.57 0.74
C SER A 56 -0.45 -2.50 1.12
N GLN A 57 -0.54 -3.22 2.24
CA GLN A 57 0.50 -4.14 2.68
C GLN A 57 0.64 -5.34 1.74
N LEU A 58 -0.47 -5.96 1.36
CA LEU A 58 -0.48 -7.10 0.44
C LEU A 58 0.03 -6.70 -0.95
N ALA A 59 -0.40 -5.54 -1.45
CA ALA A 59 0.04 -5.04 -2.74
C ALA A 59 1.53 -4.66 -2.74
N ALA A 60 2.04 -4.09 -1.63
CA ALA A 60 3.46 -3.84 -1.45
C ALA A 60 4.27 -5.14 -1.48
N MET A 61 3.87 -6.14 -0.69
CA MET A 61 4.51 -7.47 -0.67
C MET A 61 4.54 -8.11 -2.06
N ALA A 62 3.42 -8.07 -2.78
CA ALA A 62 3.34 -8.60 -4.13
C ALA A 62 4.25 -7.84 -5.10
N CYS A 63 4.25 -6.51 -5.07
CA CYS A 63 5.09 -5.67 -5.92
C CYS A 63 6.58 -5.96 -5.71
N VAL A 64 7.03 -5.92 -4.45
CA VAL A 64 8.42 -6.19 -4.07
C VAL A 64 8.80 -7.63 -4.45
N GLY A 65 7.92 -8.60 -4.18
CA GLY A 65 8.16 -10.00 -4.51
C GLY A 65 8.30 -10.27 -6.01
N PHE A 66 7.43 -9.69 -6.84
CA PHE A 66 7.54 -9.85 -8.29
C PHE A 66 8.79 -9.19 -8.87
N LEU A 67 9.20 -8.03 -8.36
CA LEU A 67 10.46 -7.40 -8.76
C LEU A 67 11.66 -8.23 -8.30
N MET A 68 11.64 -8.79 -7.08
CA MET A 68 12.68 -9.69 -6.59
C MET A 68 12.83 -10.92 -7.48
N VAL A 69 11.71 -11.55 -7.87
CA VAL A 69 11.69 -12.70 -8.78
C VAL A 69 12.31 -12.33 -10.13
N ALA A 70 11.93 -11.17 -10.69
CA ALA A 70 12.45 -10.69 -11.96
C ALA A 70 13.96 -10.40 -11.94
N VAL A 71 14.49 -9.91 -10.82
CA VAL A 71 15.91 -9.54 -10.67
C VAL A 71 16.80 -10.74 -10.34
N PHE A 72 16.38 -11.60 -9.42
CA PHE A 72 17.26 -12.60 -8.81
C PHE A 72 16.97 -14.05 -9.20
N LEU A 73 15.71 -14.41 -9.43
CA LEU A 73 15.32 -15.81 -9.60
C LEU A 73 15.23 -16.24 -11.06
N LEU A 74 15.04 -15.30 -11.98
CA LEU A 74 14.94 -15.59 -13.40
C LEU A 74 16.26 -15.25 -14.12
N PRO A 75 16.87 -16.21 -14.84
CA PRO A 75 18.05 -15.95 -15.65
C PRO A 75 17.68 -14.99 -16.78
N ASN A 76 18.29 -13.81 -16.80
CA ASN A 76 18.15 -12.84 -17.87
C ASN A 76 19.51 -12.59 -18.52
N GLY A 77 19.53 -12.50 -19.85
CA GLY A 77 20.72 -12.11 -20.61
C GLY A 77 20.86 -10.58 -20.65
N ALA A 78 21.21 -10.04 -21.82
CA ALA A 78 21.28 -8.58 -22.02
C ALA A 78 19.91 -7.87 -21.94
N SER A 79 18.79 -8.61 -21.98
CA SER A 79 17.42 -8.10 -21.94
C SER A 79 16.50 -9.04 -21.18
N LEU A 80 15.38 -8.50 -20.66
CA LEU A 80 14.35 -9.29 -19.97
C LEU A 80 13.49 -10.04 -20.98
N GLU A 81 13.27 -11.34 -20.75
CA GLU A 81 12.50 -12.20 -21.65
C GLU A 81 11.56 -13.14 -20.88
N GLY A 82 10.51 -13.59 -21.57
CA GLY A 82 9.58 -14.61 -21.06
C GLY A 82 8.95 -14.26 -19.70
N LEU A 83 9.23 -15.08 -18.70
CA LEU A 83 8.63 -14.98 -17.37
C LEU A 83 9.07 -13.72 -16.60
N SER A 84 10.23 -13.12 -16.90
CA SER A 84 10.70 -11.93 -16.16
C SER A 84 9.92 -10.68 -16.58
N VAL A 85 9.57 -10.59 -17.86
CA VAL A 85 8.64 -9.57 -18.38
C VAL A 85 7.27 -9.73 -17.73
N GLN A 86 6.79 -10.96 -17.54
CA GLN A 86 5.51 -11.20 -16.87
C GLN A 86 5.55 -10.79 -15.39
N ALA A 87 6.65 -11.12 -14.68
CA ALA A 87 6.86 -10.68 -13.30
C ALA A 87 6.86 -9.15 -13.19
N VAL A 88 7.55 -8.42 -14.07
CA VAL A 88 7.53 -6.95 -14.07
C VAL A 88 6.13 -6.39 -14.36
N ARG A 89 5.36 -7.01 -15.26
CA ARG A 89 3.97 -6.60 -15.53
C ARG A 89 3.06 -6.81 -14.32
N LEU A 90 3.20 -7.94 -13.63
CA LEU A 90 2.48 -8.20 -12.38
C LEU A 90 2.90 -7.20 -11.30
N ALA A 91 4.19 -6.90 -11.18
CA ALA A 91 4.69 -5.86 -10.29
C ALA A 91 4.07 -4.48 -10.59
N ALA A 92 3.91 -4.12 -11.87
CA ALA A 92 3.27 -2.85 -12.27
C ALA A 92 1.81 -2.78 -11.81
N VAL A 93 1.06 -3.88 -11.92
CA VAL A 93 -0.33 -3.97 -11.44
C VAL A 93 -0.36 -3.89 -9.90
N SER A 94 0.50 -4.63 -9.22
CA SER A 94 0.62 -4.58 -7.76
C SER A 94 1.01 -3.19 -7.26
N ALA A 95 1.93 -2.49 -7.93
CA ALA A 95 2.33 -1.13 -7.61
C ALA A 95 1.17 -0.14 -7.75
N PHE A 96 0.31 -0.32 -8.76
CA PHE A 96 -0.91 0.49 -8.90
C PHE A 96 -1.88 0.27 -7.74
N VAL A 97 -2.17 -1.00 -7.40
CA VAL A 97 -3.05 -1.33 -6.26
C VAL A 97 -2.46 -0.80 -4.96
N TRP A 98 -1.14 -0.90 -4.77
CA TRP A 98 -0.44 -0.37 -3.62
C TRP A 98 -0.58 1.15 -3.53
N PHE A 99 -0.34 1.88 -4.63
CA PHE A 99 -0.48 3.33 -4.65
C PHE A 99 -1.90 3.77 -4.28
N VAL A 100 -2.92 3.20 -4.92
CA VAL A 100 -4.32 3.59 -4.71
C VAL A 100 -4.78 3.28 -3.27
N SER A 101 -4.43 2.10 -2.75
CA SER A 101 -4.76 1.73 -1.38
C SER A 101 -4.01 2.55 -0.34
N ALA A 102 -2.71 2.83 -0.54
CA ALA A 102 -1.95 3.71 0.34
C ALA A 102 -2.50 5.14 0.35
N LEU A 103 -2.94 5.65 -0.80
CA LEU A 103 -3.57 6.96 -0.91
C LEU A 103 -4.94 6.97 -0.21
N GLY A 104 -5.75 5.93 -0.41
CA GLY A 104 -7.02 5.75 0.29
C GLY A 104 -6.85 5.70 1.80
N PHE A 105 -5.85 4.96 2.29
CA PHE A 105 -5.49 4.92 3.71
C PHE A 105 -5.13 6.32 4.23
N PHE A 106 -4.25 7.03 3.53
CA PHE A 106 -3.84 8.39 3.90
C PHE A 106 -5.02 9.36 3.99
N VAL A 107 -5.90 9.38 2.98
CA VAL A 107 -7.10 10.24 2.98
C VAL A 107 -8.07 9.84 4.09
N ALA A 108 -8.27 8.55 4.32
CA ALA A 108 -9.13 8.05 5.38
C ALA A 108 -8.61 8.46 6.77
N THR A 109 -7.30 8.39 7.02
CA THR A 109 -6.69 8.87 8.26
C THR A 109 -6.91 10.36 8.47
N VAL A 110 -6.74 11.18 7.44
CA VAL A 110 -6.98 12.63 7.59
C VAL A 110 -8.48 12.91 7.79
N SER A 111 -9.36 12.15 7.16
CA SER A 111 -10.82 12.24 7.34
C SER A 111 -11.22 11.96 8.78
N ASP A 112 -10.66 10.89 9.34
CA ASP A 112 -10.87 10.44 10.72
C ASP A 112 -10.44 11.50 11.74
N ILE A 113 -9.20 12.00 11.61
CA ILE A 113 -8.65 13.06 12.50
C ILE A 113 -9.51 14.34 12.46
N ASN A 114 -10.13 14.64 11.32
CA ASN A 114 -10.94 15.85 11.17
C ASN A 114 -12.44 15.63 11.43
N GLY A 115 -12.88 14.41 11.73
CA GLY A 115 -14.30 14.08 11.91
C GLY A 115 -15.14 14.39 10.67
N LYS A 116 -14.58 14.16 9.47
CA LYS A 116 -15.23 14.45 8.18
C LYS A 116 -15.37 13.17 7.34
N PRO A 117 -16.36 13.09 6.44
CA PRO A 117 -16.41 12.02 5.45
C PRO A 117 -15.24 12.11 4.47
N LEU A 118 -14.93 11.01 3.75
CA LEU A 118 -13.82 10.92 2.79
C LEU A 118 -13.79 12.06 1.75
N TRP A 119 -14.96 12.50 1.29
CA TRP A 119 -15.11 13.57 0.30
C TRP A 119 -15.15 14.98 0.91
N GLY A 120 -15.17 15.10 2.25
CA GLY A 120 -15.22 16.37 2.98
C GLY A 120 -13.84 16.95 3.31
N VAL A 121 -12.76 16.22 3.03
CA VAL A 121 -11.39 16.65 3.32
C VAL A 121 -10.85 17.52 2.19
N SER A 122 -10.32 18.69 2.54
CA SER A 122 -9.68 19.60 1.59
C SER A 122 -8.20 19.26 1.34
N ALA A 123 -7.68 19.64 0.17
CA ALA A 123 -6.25 19.51 -0.14
C ALA A 123 -5.35 20.23 0.87
N GLY A 124 -5.82 21.35 1.45
CA GLY A 124 -5.10 22.07 2.50
C GLY A 124 -4.94 21.25 3.79
N GLN A 125 -5.96 20.50 4.19
CA GLN A 125 -5.88 19.60 5.36
C GLN A 125 -4.94 18.43 5.12
N LEU A 126 -4.96 17.84 3.91
CA LEU A 126 -4.01 16.79 3.53
C LEU A 126 -2.56 17.31 3.58
N TRP A 127 -2.33 18.51 3.04
CA TRP A 127 -1.01 19.13 3.02
C TRP A 127 -0.53 19.53 4.42
N TYR A 128 -1.42 20.09 5.23
CA TYR A 128 -1.12 20.38 6.64
C TYR A 128 -0.69 19.13 7.39
N PHE A 129 -1.39 18.01 7.19
CA PHE A 129 -1.04 16.74 7.82
C PHE A 129 0.36 16.24 7.41
N VAL A 130 0.73 16.40 6.13
CA VAL A 130 2.08 16.12 5.65
C VAL A 130 3.12 17.01 6.32
N GLN A 131 2.84 18.30 6.50
CA GLN A 131 3.82 19.23 7.08
C GLN A 131 4.03 18.99 8.57
N GLU A 132 2.94 18.76 9.31
CA GLU A 132 2.97 18.74 10.77
C GLU A 132 3.38 17.36 11.30
N PHE A 133 2.84 16.28 10.73
CA PHE A 133 2.99 14.93 11.29
C PHE A 133 4.06 14.10 10.59
N SER A 134 4.85 13.37 11.37
CA SER A 134 5.85 12.41 10.84
C SER A 134 5.21 11.33 9.97
N ASN A 135 4.03 10.85 10.36
CA ASN A 135 3.23 9.89 9.59
C ASN A 135 2.82 10.45 8.22
N GLY A 136 2.46 11.74 8.17
CA GLY A 136 2.13 12.41 6.91
C GLY A 136 3.32 12.51 5.97
N ARG A 137 4.50 12.90 6.49
CA ARG A 137 5.76 12.92 5.72
C ARG A 137 6.13 11.52 5.21
N ALA A 138 6.05 10.51 6.06
CA ALA A 138 6.33 9.13 5.69
C ALA A 138 5.38 8.62 4.59
N ALA A 139 4.09 8.92 4.70
CA ALA A 139 3.11 8.58 3.68
C ALA A 139 3.41 9.27 2.34
N LEU A 140 3.79 10.55 2.35
CA LEU A 140 4.16 11.28 1.13
C LEU A 140 5.38 10.64 0.44
N VAL A 141 6.42 10.29 1.20
CA VAL A 141 7.61 9.62 0.66
C VAL A 141 7.24 8.28 0.04
N GLN A 142 6.47 7.45 0.75
CA GLN A 142 5.99 6.18 0.22
C GLN A 142 5.19 6.38 -1.07
N LEU A 143 4.17 7.25 -1.06
CA LEU A 143 3.33 7.50 -2.24
C LEU A 143 4.16 7.94 -3.44
N THR A 144 5.14 8.81 -3.23
CA THR A 144 6.04 9.30 -4.28
C THR A 144 6.88 8.17 -4.87
N LEU A 145 7.51 7.35 -4.02
CA LEU A 145 8.35 6.24 -4.48
C LEU A 145 7.53 5.16 -5.20
N VAL A 146 6.36 4.81 -4.66
CA VAL A 146 5.45 3.83 -5.30
C VAL A 146 4.95 4.36 -6.62
N LEU A 147 4.63 5.65 -6.74
CA LEU A 147 4.23 6.28 -8.00
C LEU A 147 5.33 6.16 -9.06
N ILE A 148 6.59 6.42 -8.68
CA ILE A 148 7.75 6.26 -9.57
C ILE A 148 7.85 4.81 -10.05
N VAL A 149 7.80 3.83 -9.14
CA VAL A 149 7.85 2.40 -9.49
C VAL A 149 6.69 2.03 -10.42
N MET A 150 5.47 2.47 -10.10
CA MET A 150 4.25 2.20 -10.86
C MET A 150 4.33 2.71 -12.31
N VAL A 151 4.84 3.93 -12.51
CA VAL A 151 5.00 4.51 -13.86
C VAL A 151 6.17 3.86 -14.58
N TRP A 152 7.31 3.71 -13.93
CA TRP A 152 8.54 3.20 -14.54
C TRP A 152 8.39 1.74 -14.99
N ALA A 153 7.65 0.92 -14.24
CA ALA A 153 7.37 -0.47 -14.57
C ALA A 153 6.64 -0.66 -15.91
N ARG A 154 5.93 0.36 -16.40
CA ARG A 154 5.20 0.28 -17.66
C ARG A 154 6.08 0.45 -18.89
N TRP A 155 7.24 1.09 -18.76
CA TRP A 155 8.05 1.51 -19.91
C TRP A 155 9.44 0.90 -19.95
N SER A 156 9.91 0.29 -18.86
CA SER A 156 11.28 -0.20 -18.78
C SER A 156 11.37 -1.71 -18.55
N LEU A 157 11.94 -2.41 -19.53
CA LEU A 157 12.29 -3.83 -19.45
C LEU A 157 13.80 -4.07 -19.44
N ASN A 158 14.58 -3.06 -19.04
CA ASN A 158 16.02 -3.20 -18.84
C ASN A 158 16.32 -3.81 -17.47
N PRO A 159 17.13 -4.88 -17.35
CA PRO A 159 17.43 -5.54 -16.07
C PRO A 159 17.96 -4.58 -14.99
N LYS A 160 18.83 -3.64 -15.37
CA LYS A 160 19.36 -2.61 -14.46
C LYS A 160 18.26 -1.71 -13.89
N HIS A 161 17.31 -1.29 -14.72
CA HIS A 161 16.20 -0.45 -14.26
C HIS A 161 15.26 -1.24 -13.34
N VAL A 162 15.01 -2.52 -13.62
CA VAL A 162 14.20 -3.37 -12.75
C VAL A 162 14.86 -3.57 -11.38
N ALA A 163 16.19 -3.70 -11.35
CA ALA A 163 16.93 -3.72 -10.08
C ALA A 163 16.82 -2.40 -9.30
N LEU A 164 16.87 -1.25 -9.99
CA LEU A 164 16.64 0.05 -9.36
C LEU A 164 15.21 0.18 -8.81
N MET A 165 14.21 -0.25 -9.59
CA MET A 165 12.82 -0.26 -9.14
C MET A 165 12.59 -1.18 -7.94
N PHE A 166 13.26 -2.34 -7.89
CA PHE A 166 13.27 -3.19 -6.71
C PHE A 166 13.79 -2.43 -5.49
N GLY A 167 14.95 -1.77 -5.61
CA GLY A 167 15.50 -0.93 -4.54
C GLY A 167 14.54 0.18 -4.10
N LEU A 168 13.92 0.89 -5.04
CA LEU A 168 12.91 1.92 -4.75
C LEU A 168 11.68 1.35 -4.05
N SER A 169 11.22 0.16 -4.46
CA SER A 169 10.05 -0.49 -3.84
C SER A 169 10.34 -0.90 -2.39
N VAL A 170 11.54 -1.40 -2.09
CA VAL A 170 11.97 -1.69 -0.71
C VAL A 170 12.08 -0.39 0.09
N GLY A 171 12.68 0.64 -0.51
CA GLY A 171 12.79 1.98 0.09
C GLY A 171 11.44 2.62 0.39
N ALA A 172 10.41 2.33 -0.40
CA ALA A 172 9.06 2.85 -0.18
C ALA A 172 8.35 2.22 1.03
N VAL A 173 8.72 1.00 1.44
CA VAL A 173 8.16 0.34 2.64
C VAL A 173 8.77 0.89 3.93
N ALA A 174 10.03 1.32 3.89
CA ALA A 174 10.79 1.71 5.08
C ALA A 174 10.15 2.85 5.89
N PRO A 175 9.72 4.00 5.30
CA PRO A 175 9.20 5.12 6.07
C PRO A 175 8.04 4.75 7.02
N ILE A 176 7.08 3.94 6.55
CA ILE A 176 5.92 3.54 7.37
C ILE A 176 6.31 2.52 8.45
N ALA A 177 7.28 1.65 8.19
CA ALA A 177 7.78 0.71 9.20
C ALA A 177 8.46 1.44 10.36
N LEU A 178 9.24 2.48 10.06
CA LEU A 178 9.94 3.30 11.05
C LEU A 178 9.00 4.16 11.90
N THR A 179 7.88 4.65 11.35
CA THR A 179 6.91 5.43 12.13
C THR A 179 6.12 4.61 13.16
N GLY A 180 6.05 3.28 12.99
CA GLY A 180 5.30 2.39 13.90
C GLY A 180 5.86 2.30 15.32
N HIS A 181 7.17 2.47 15.51
CA HIS A 181 7.78 2.46 16.85
C HIS A 181 7.61 3.77 17.61
N SER A 182 7.56 4.90 16.90
CA SER A 182 7.35 6.21 17.54
C SER A 182 5.91 6.43 18.01
N ALA A 183 4.92 5.74 17.43
CA ALA A 183 3.52 5.82 17.85
C ALA A 183 3.19 5.05 19.15
N SER A 184 4.07 4.13 19.58
CA SER A 184 3.93 3.35 20.82
C SER A 184 4.39 4.12 22.07
N ALA A 185 5.09 5.24 21.91
CA ALA A 185 5.38 6.17 23.00
C ALA A 185 4.10 6.99 23.26
N GLY A 186 3.21 6.46 24.07
CA GLY A 186 1.89 7.06 24.33
C GLY A 186 1.99 8.49 24.90
N PRO A 187 0.95 9.33 24.73
CA PRO A 187 0.91 10.72 25.23
C PRO A 187 0.89 10.86 26.77
N HIS A 188 1.03 9.78 27.54
CA HIS A 188 0.85 9.77 28.99
C HIS A 188 2.16 9.95 29.76
N MET A 189 3.01 10.86 29.30
CA MET A 189 4.26 11.23 29.97
C MET A 189 4.33 12.73 30.29
N LEU A 190 3.26 13.30 30.86
CA LEU A 190 3.25 14.55 31.65
C LEU A 190 2.06 14.48 32.63
#